data_AF-A0A5D6UUR5-F1
#
_entry.id   AF-A0A5D6UUR5-F1
#
_cell.length_a   1.000
_cell.length_b   1.000
_cell.length_c   1.000
_cell.angle_alpha   90.00
_cell.angle_beta   90.00
_cell.angle_gamma   90.00
#
_symmetry.space_group_name_H-M   'P 1'
#
loop_
_entity.id
_entity.type
_entity.pdbx_description
1 polymer ?
#
loop_
_entity_poly.entity_id
_entity_poly.type
_entity_poly.pdbx_seq_one_letter_code
_entity_poly.pdbx_strand_id
1 'polypeptide(L)'
;MKTPSLFYPIPLRELVVVQKGSKPATLSKKPFAGSVPYLDISSLETGEATQYTHKDLAPTATDQDLLVVWDGSRSGLVFRGREGAIGSTLMCLKLVGVTQDYLYYFLKSKFEFINQNTSGSGIPHVDADLFFDLEVPYTTLEKQAEIVQALDQKLAQGALLLKQQHSLTKDALNVANVAFAYDETNVASSIEAFKQSVIAAALSGSLTANWRAKHKAAKPSGQTLGLPETELQRTSDQHPSWHIPSTWWFARIKDLASRIQYGTSSKSYTQGTTPVLGMGNIKDGRVTFEKLKYSSDTEDIEKFRLQKGDILFNRTNSPELVGKTAVFDADIEAIFAGYIIRIQPISAINPYFLSYCLNSPFAKDYNQSIMVGSASQANINAEKLGDFLVPVPSMEEQVAIIRLIEGIITLADNTALSHSAAIHDVEQLNRSLLNQAFDFSNKKTEFDNGGEGFNKVLESLAEDKIGLEATAKKNNIKIRARNKSFKLIMKDKRSIIDLLRESPDGALTVEEAWQQSEYYEHWETDGYENFFREIEGKKTEIKISRSDDESVITLKLIENEN
;
A
#
# COMPACT_ATOMS: atom_id res chain seq x y z
N MET A 1 37.38 23.48 -19.19
CA MET A 1 37.31 22.93 -17.82
C MET A 1 35.84 22.87 -17.47
N LYS A 2 35.27 21.69 -17.16
CA LYS A 2 33.89 21.61 -16.67
C LYS A 2 33.88 22.20 -15.27
N THR A 3 33.28 23.37 -15.09
CA THR A 3 33.02 23.96 -13.77
C THR A 3 32.31 22.89 -12.92
N PRO A 4 32.77 22.59 -11.70
CA PRO A 4 31.99 21.77 -10.78
C PRO A 4 30.57 22.33 -10.72
N SER A 5 29.56 21.47 -10.83
CA SER A 5 28.18 21.90 -10.61
C SER A 5 28.06 22.30 -9.15
N LEU A 6 28.06 23.60 -8.88
CA LEU A 6 27.89 24.17 -7.56
C LEU A 6 26.44 23.93 -7.11
N PHE A 7 26.29 23.36 -5.91
CA PHE A 7 25.00 23.17 -5.27
C PHE A 7 24.93 24.00 -3.99
N TYR A 8 23.74 24.51 -3.72
CA TYR A 8 23.43 25.32 -2.55
C TYR A 8 22.36 24.60 -1.72
N PRO A 9 22.56 24.32 -0.43
CA PRO A 9 21.53 23.73 0.43
C PRO A 9 20.49 24.80 0.77
N ILE A 10 19.44 24.92 -0.06
CA ILE A 10 18.41 25.95 0.13
C ILE A 10 17.22 25.33 0.87
N PRO A 11 16.82 25.86 2.03
CA PRO A 11 15.62 25.41 2.72
C PRO A 11 14.38 25.48 1.82
N LEU A 12 13.54 24.44 1.85
CA LEU A 12 12.34 24.36 1.01
C LEU A 12 11.46 25.60 1.12
N ARG A 13 11.36 26.21 2.31
CA ARG A 13 10.62 27.46 2.53
C ARG A 13 10.98 28.58 1.57
N GLU A 14 12.21 28.65 1.07
CA GLU A 14 12.62 29.72 0.15
C GLU A 14 12.30 29.43 -1.32
N LEU A 15 11.94 28.18 -1.62
CA LEU A 15 11.60 27.76 -2.97
C LEU A 15 10.08 27.67 -3.19
N VAL A 16 9.26 27.96 -2.17
CA VAL A 16 7.80 27.82 -2.27
C VAL A 16 7.00 28.92 -1.58
N VAL A 17 5.83 29.22 -2.14
CA VAL A 17 4.72 29.92 -1.48
C VAL A 17 3.58 28.93 -1.31
N VAL A 18 3.03 28.80 -0.10
CA VAL A 18 2.06 27.74 0.20
C VAL A 18 0.62 28.21 0.32
N GLN A 19 -0.29 27.35 -0.13
CA GLN A 19 -1.72 27.57 -0.05
C GLN A 19 -2.41 26.29 0.43
N LYS A 20 -2.99 26.33 1.64
CA LYS A 20 -3.71 25.20 2.22
C LYS A 20 -5.05 25.01 1.52
N GLY A 21 -5.37 23.79 1.10
CA GLY A 21 -6.66 23.47 0.53
C GLY A 21 -7.81 23.58 1.54
N SER A 22 -9.04 23.63 1.02
CA SER A 22 -10.23 23.71 1.86
C SER A 22 -11.37 22.92 1.25
N LYS A 23 -12.25 22.37 2.09
CA LYS A 23 -13.46 21.72 1.60
C LYS A 23 -14.45 22.80 1.14
N PRO A 24 -14.82 22.85 -0.15
CA PRO A 24 -15.77 23.84 -0.64
C PRO A 24 -17.17 23.56 -0.09
N ALA A 25 -17.98 24.62 0.03
CA ALA A 25 -19.35 24.52 0.56
C ALA A 25 -20.28 23.68 -0.33
N THR A 26 -19.97 23.55 -1.63
CA THR A 26 -20.78 22.79 -2.60
C THR A 26 -19.89 21.88 -3.43
N LEU A 27 -20.28 20.60 -3.52
CA LEU A 27 -19.64 19.59 -4.37
C LEU A 27 -20.70 18.86 -5.20
N SER A 28 -20.51 18.81 -6.51
CA SER A 28 -21.34 18.06 -7.45
C SER A 28 -20.60 16.85 -7.97
N LYS A 29 -21.30 15.72 -8.17
CA LYS A 29 -20.74 14.52 -8.81
C LYS A 29 -20.60 14.65 -10.34
N LYS A 30 -21.18 15.70 -10.93
CA LYS A 30 -21.12 15.97 -12.37
C LYS A 30 -20.63 17.40 -12.62
N PRO A 31 -19.88 17.63 -13.71
CA PRO A 31 -19.49 18.98 -14.08
C PRO A 31 -20.72 19.84 -14.39
N PHE A 32 -20.62 21.14 -14.11
CA PHE A 32 -21.65 22.13 -14.41
C PHE A 32 -21.00 23.40 -14.97
N ALA A 33 -21.81 24.32 -15.52
CA ALA A 33 -21.28 25.53 -16.15
C ALA A 33 -20.42 26.36 -15.16
N GLY A 34 -19.15 26.58 -15.52
CA GLY A 34 -18.19 27.30 -14.68
C GLY A 34 -17.63 26.50 -13.50
N SER A 35 -17.89 25.19 -13.42
CA SER A 35 -17.29 24.32 -12.40
C SER A 35 -15.84 24.00 -12.71
N VAL A 36 -15.02 23.86 -11.67
CA VAL A 36 -13.67 23.28 -11.73
C VAL A 36 -13.64 21.92 -11.04
N PRO A 37 -12.74 21.02 -11.44
CA PRO A 37 -12.49 19.76 -10.74
C PRO A 37 -12.15 19.99 -9.27
N TYR A 38 -12.68 19.16 -8.37
CA TYR A 38 -12.23 19.10 -6.98
C TYR A 38 -11.08 18.09 -6.87
N LEU A 39 -9.92 18.59 -6.47
CA LEU A 39 -8.68 17.82 -6.35
C LEU A 39 -8.61 17.22 -4.95
N ASP A 40 -8.91 15.93 -4.87
CA ASP A 40 -8.60 15.08 -3.73
C ASP A 40 -7.51 14.06 -4.08
N ILE A 41 -7.08 13.27 -3.10
CA ILE A 41 -5.98 12.32 -3.32
C ILE A 41 -6.34 11.29 -4.40
N SER A 42 -7.58 10.80 -4.42
CA SER A 42 -8.06 9.82 -5.41
C SER A 42 -8.01 10.38 -6.83
N SER A 43 -8.46 11.62 -7.01
CA SER A 43 -8.45 12.29 -8.32
C SER A 43 -7.03 12.55 -8.84
N LEU A 44 -6.06 12.77 -7.96
CA LEU A 44 -4.66 12.96 -8.34
C LEU A 44 -3.98 11.63 -8.70
N GLU A 45 -4.35 10.53 -8.05
CA GLU A 45 -3.84 9.19 -8.34
C GLU A 45 -4.40 8.60 -9.63
N THR A 46 -5.72 8.68 -9.80
CA THR A 46 -6.43 8.15 -10.99
C THR A 46 -6.32 9.08 -12.18
N GLY A 47 -6.14 10.37 -11.90
CA GLY A 47 -6.20 11.42 -12.88
C GLY A 47 -7.62 11.82 -13.32
N GLU A 48 -8.65 11.26 -12.68
CA GLU A 48 -10.05 11.53 -12.98
C GLU A 48 -10.74 12.19 -11.79
N ALA A 49 -11.37 13.34 -12.01
CA ALA A 49 -12.13 14.03 -10.97
C ALA A 49 -13.53 13.43 -10.84
N THR A 50 -13.89 13.00 -9.63
CA THR A 50 -15.24 12.48 -9.32
C THR A 50 -16.18 13.55 -8.78
N GLN A 51 -15.64 14.73 -8.46
CA GLN A 51 -16.39 15.85 -7.88
C GLN A 51 -15.95 17.19 -8.49
N TYR A 52 -16.88 18.14 -8.51
CA TYR A 52 -16.72 19.46 -9.10
C TYR A 52 -17.30 20.55 -8.20
N THR A 53 -16.71 21.74 -8.23
CA THR A 53 -17.16 22.89 -7.43
C THR A 53 -16.98 24.21 -8.20
N HIS A 54 -17.51 25.32 -7.69
CA HIS A 54 -17.23 26.64 -8.26
C HIS A 54 -15.81 27.08 -7.89
N LYS A 55 -15.11 27.71 -8.83
CA LYS A 55 -13.72 28.16 -8.68
C LYS A 55 -13.49 29.03 -7.43
N ASP A 56 -14.48 29.83 -7.04
CA ASP A 56 -14.34 30.82 -5.97
C ASP A 56 -14.61 30.24 -4.58
N LEU A 57 -15.01 28.98 -4.47
CA LEU A 57 -15.38 28.33 -3.20
C LEU A 57 -14.20 27.64 -2.50
N ALA A 58 -13.05 27.54 -3.16
CA ALA A 58 -11.85 26.95 -2.59
C ALA A 58 -10.58 27.51 -3.27
N PRO A 59 -9.43 27.48 -2.59
CA PRO A 59 -8.12 27.56 -3.20
C PRO A 59 -7.99 26.75 -4.48
N THR A 60 -7.30 27.26 -5.49
CA THR A 60 -7.08 26.55 -6.76
C THR A 60 -5.60 26.33 -7.03
N ALA A 61 -5.30 25.21 -7.67
CA ALA A 61 -3.99 24.88 -8.20
C ALA A 61 -4.03 24.91 -9.74
N THR A 62 -2.83 24.93 -10.32
CA THR A 62 -2.55 24.90 -11.76
C THR A 62 -1.56 23.80 -12.06
N ASP A 63 -1.34 23.52 -13.35
CA ASP A 63 -0.37 22.53 -13.81
C ASP A 63 1.09 22.91 -13.50
N GLN A 64 1.35 24.13 -13.02
CA GLN A 64 2.69 24.60 -12.62
C GLN A 64 2.96 24.43 -11.11
N ASP A 65 1.95 24.10 -10.32
CA ASP A 65 2.09 23.98 -8.86
C ASP A 65 2.50 22.54 -8.46
N LEU A 66 2.87 22.31 -7.20
CA LEU A 66 2.94 20.97 -6.62
C LEU A 66 1.87 20.80 -5.54
N LEU A 67 1.34 19.60 -5.40
CA LEU A 67 0.34 19.26 -4.38
C LEU A 67 0.92 18.22 -3.43
N VAL A 68 0.88 18.48 -2.14
CA VAL A 68 1.37 17.58 -1.09
C VAL A 68 0.22 17.15 -0.20
N VAL A 69 0.09 15.86 0.06
CA VAL A 69 -0.82 15.34 1.08
C VAL A 69 -0.32 15.81 2.44
N TRP A 70 -1.10 16.66 3.07
CA TRP A 70 -0.73 17.33 4.31
C TRP A 70 -1.30 16.63 5.54
N ASP A 71 -2.49 16.03 5.41
CA ASP A 71 -3.19 15.34 6.49
C ASP A 71 -3.60 13.92 6.06
N GLY A 72 -3.43 12.96 6.95
CA GLY A 72 -3.80 11.54 6.76
C GLY A 72 -2.59 10.61 6.71
N SER A 73 -2.85 9.31 6.63
CA SER A 73 -1.80 8.26 6.66
C SER A 73 -0.75 8.37 5.56
N ARG A 74 -1.04 9.11 4.48
CA ARG A 74 -0.14 9.35 3.35
C ARG A 74 0.50 10.74 3.38
N SER A 75 0.55 11.38 4.55
CA SER A 75 1.20 12.68 4.74
C SER A 75 2.62 12.69 4.16
N GLY A 76 2.93 13.72 3.37
CA GLY A 76 4.19 13.86 2.63
C GLY A 76 4.14 13.41 1.17
N LEU A 77 3.08 12.70 0.74
CA LEU A 77 2.97 12.25 -0.65
C LEU A 77 2.80 13.45 -1.59
N VAL A 78 3.64 13.54 -2.62
CA VAL A 78 3.67 14.65 -3.57
C VAL A 78 3.10 14.27 -4.94
N PHE A 79 2.36 15.19 -5.54
CA PHE A 79 1.79 15.12 -6.88
C PHE A 79 2.20 16.36 -7.68
N ARG A 80 2.32 16.18 -9.00
CA ARG A 80 2.33 17.30 -9.92
C ARG A 80 0.97 18.02 -9.88
N GLY A 81 0.99 19.33 -10.01
CA GLY A 81 -0.20 20.16 -9.99
C GLY A 81 -1.15 19.84 -11.13
N ARG A 82 -2.42 20.14 -10.91
CA ARG A 82 -3.49 20.08 -11.91
C ARG A 82 -4.41 21.28 -11.72
N GLU A 83 -5.01 21.74 -12.81
CA GLU A 83 -6.08 22.75 -12.71
C GLU A 83 -7.28 22.24 -11.91
N GLY A 84 -7.59 22.90 -10.78
CA GLY A 84 -8.75 22.55 -9.97
C GLY A 84 -8.76 23.16 -8.57
N ALA A 85 -9.86 22.97 -7.86
CA ALA A 85 -10.04 23.36 -6.47
C ALA A 85 -9.34 22.38 -5.52
N ILE A 86 -8.47 22.88 -4.65
CA ILE A 86 -7.61 22.08 -3.78
C ILE A 86 -8.39 21.57 -2.56
N GLY A 87 -8.44 20.25 -2.40
CA GLY A 87 -9.09 19.60 -1.26
C GLY A 87 -8.41 19.86 0.08
N SER A 88 -9.18 19.75 1.17
CA SER A 88 -8.73 20.13 2.53
C SER A 88 -7.50 19.38 3.04
N THR A 89 -7.28 18.15 2.59
CA THR A 89 -6.14 17.31 3.01
C THR A 89 -4.85 17.66 2.27
N LEU A 90 -4.90 18.56 1.28
CA LEU A 90 -3.76 18.90 0.43
C LEU A 90 -3.18 20.27 0.79
N MET A 91 -1.90 20.45 0.53
CA MET A 91 -1.20 21.71 0.51
C MET A 91 -0.68 21.96 -0.92
N CYS A 92 -0.94 23.14 -1.46
CA CYS A 92 -0.38 23.56 -2.74
C CYS A 92 0.91 24.34 -2.50
N LEU A 93 1.95 24.01 -3.26
CA LEU A 93 3.24 24.67 -3.29
C LEU A 93 3.37 25.39 -4.63
N LYS A 94 3.39 26.72 -4.59
CA LYS A 94 3.71 27.56 -5.75
C LYS A 94 5.22 27.76 -5.78
N LEU A 95 5.86 27.47 -6.89
CA LEU A 95 7.32 27.34 -6.99
C LEU A 95 8.00 28.71 -7.16
N VAL A 96 9.19 28.87 -6.58
CA VAL A 96 10.04 30.06 -6.66
C VAL A 96 11.45 29.64 -7.07
N GLY A 97 11.95 30.15 -8.21
CA GLY A 97 13.30 29.89 -8.71
C GLY A 97 13.67 28.43 -9.00
N VAL A 98 12.72 27.50 -8.93
CA VAL A 98 12.94 26.06 -9.11
C VAL A 98 11.96 25.46 -10.10
N THR A 99 12.41 24.48 -10.88
CA THR A 99 11.55 23.75 -11.82
C THR A 99 10.63 22.77 -11.09
N GLN A 100 9.41 22.59 -11.60
CA GLN A 100 8.40 21.72 -11.00
C GLN A 100 8.87 20.27 -10.88
N ASP A 101 9.43 19.71 -11.96
CA ASP A 101 9.86 18.31 -11.97
C ASP A 101 11.04 18.04 -11.05
N TYR A 102 11.96 18.99 -10.92
CA TYR A 102 13.09 18.86 -10.01
C TYR A 102 12.63 18.79 -8.56
N LEU A 103 11.78 19.75 -8.16
CA LEU A 103 11.26 19.77 -6.79
C LEU A 103 10.31 18.60 -6.54
N TYR A 104 9.52 18.18 -7.53
CA TYR A 104 8.69 16.98 -7.46
C TYR A 104 9.53 15.75 -7.14
N TYR A 105 10.61 15.51 -7.88
CA TYR A 105 11.45 14.34 -7.65
C TYR A 105 12.22 14.41 -6.32
N PHE A 106 12.66 15.59 -5.90
CA PHE A 106 13.26 15.78 -4.58
C PHE A 106 12.27 15.42 -3.46
N LEU A 107 11.09 16.03 -3.47
CA LEU A 107 10.06 15.77 -2.43
C LEU A 107 9.61 14.30 -2.46
N LYS A 108 9.53 13.70 -3.65
CA LYS A 108 9.24 12.27 -3.81
C LYS A 108 10.32 11.40 -3.17
N SER A 109 11.59 11.78 -3.27
CA SER A 109 12.69 11.06 -2.60
C SER A 109 12.64 11.19 -1.08
N LYS A 110 12.01 12.24 -0.55
CA LYS A 110 11.86 12.49 0.90
C LYS A 110 10.56 11.94 1.48
N PHE A 111 9.69 11.30 0.68
CA PHE A 111 8.39 10.83 1.13
C PHE A 111 8.44 9.95 2.38
N GLU A 112 9.27 8.90 2.39
CA GLU A 112 9.36 7.98 3.54
C GLU A 112 9.84 8.70 4.80
N PHE A 113 10.83 9.58 4.66
CA PHE A 113 11.33 10.40 5.76
C PHE A 113 10.24 11.32 6.33
N ILE A 114 9.49 12.02 5.49
CA ILE A 114 8.40 12.89 5.92
C ILE A 114 7.27 12.07 6.58
N ASN A 115 6.90 10.94 5.97
CA ASN A 115 5.76 10.12 6.41
C ASN A 115 6.03 9.40 7.75
N GLN A 116 7.29 9.05 8.04
CA GLN A 116 7.70 8.46 9.32
C GLN A 116 7.86 9.49 10.44
N ASN A 117 8.04 10.76 10.11
CA ASN A 117 8.23 11.86 11.06
C ASN A 117 7.04 12.84 11.06
N THR A 118 5.82 12.32 10.89
CA THR A 118 4.58 13.13 10.97
C THR A 118 4.28 13.54 12.41
N SER A 119 3.62 14.69 12.58
CA SER A 119 3.11 15.12 13.89
C SER A 119 1.68 14.58 14.13
N GLY A 120 1.27 14.56 15.41
CA GLY A 120 -0.10 14.20 15.83
C GLY A 120 -0.28 12.73 16.26
N SER A 121 -0.86 12.51 17.43
CA SER A 121 -1.04 11.17 18.04
C SER A 121 -2.21 10.35 17.48
N GLY A 122 -3.08 10.95 16.66
CA GLY A 122 -4.27 10.32 16.09
C GLY A 122 -4.24 10.27 14.57
N ILE A 123 -4.54 11.40 13.92
CA ILE A 123 -4.43 11.55 12.46
C ILE A 123 -3.05 12.15 12.17
N PRO A 124 -2.16 11.41 11.51
CA PRO A 124 -0.85 11.93 11.16
C PRO A 124 -1.00 13.10 10.18
N HIS A 125 -0.22 14.16 10.40
CA HIS A 125 -0.09 15.29 9.49
C HIS A 125 1.38 15.64 9.30
N VAL A 126 1.70 16.25 8.16
CA VAL A 126 3.06 16.70 7.87
C VAL A 126 3.52 17.67 8.95
N ASP A 127 4.68 17.38 9.55
CA ASP A 127 5.36 18.32 10.44
C ASP A 127 5.87 19.49 9.59
N ALA A 128 5.33 20.68 9.87
CA ALA A 128 5.58 21.85 9.04
C ALA A 128 7.03 22.32 9.12
N ASP A 129 7.64 22.27 10.30
CA ASP A 129 8.99 22.80 10.48
C ASP A 129 9.97 21.83 9.82
N LEU A 130 9.83 20.52 10.07
CA LEU A 130 10.60 19.48 9.39
C LEU A 130 10.46 19.55 7.85
N PHE A 131 9.25 19.72 7.33
CA PHE A 131 9.02 19.75 5.88
C PHE A 131 9.63 20.99 5.22
N PHE A 132 9.43 22.18 5.81
CA PHE A 132 9.91 23.43 5.23
C PHE A 132 11.40 23.68 5.43
N ASP A 133 12.03 22.99 6.38
CA ASP A 133 13.47 23.03 6.63
C ASP A 133 14.25 21.94 5.87
N LEU A 134 13.57 21.14 5.04
CA LEU A 134 14.26 20.24 4.11
C LEU A 134 15.21 21.03 3.21
N GLU A 135 16.50 20.71 3.28
CA GLU A 135 17.51 21.31 2.42
C GLU A 135 17.41 20.74 1.01
N VAL A 136 16.94 21.57 0.09
CA VAL A 136 16.90 21.26 -1.33
C VAL A 136 18.28 21.56 -1.91
N PRO A 137 18.94 20.60 -2.59
CA PRO A 137 20.20 20.85 -3.27
C PRO A 137 19.93 21.70 -4.51
N TYR A 138 19.94 23.01 -4.35
CA TYR A 138 19.61 23.97 -5.38
C TYR A 138 20.78 24.18 -6.34
N THR A 139 20.48 24.31 -7.62
CA THR A 139 21.45 24.59 -8.69
C THR A 139 20.75 25.32 -9.84
N THR A 140 21.49 25.66 -10.89
CA THR A 140 20.95 26.35 -12.08
C THR A 140 19.79 25.57 -12.72
N LEU A 141 18.84 26.29 -13.34
CA LEU A 141 17.68 25.68 -14.01
C LEU A 141 18.09 24.69 -15.12
N GLU A 142 19.15 25.00 -15.87
CA GLU A 142 19.71 24.09 -16.89
C GLU A 142 20.15 22.78 -16.24
N LYS A 143 20.88 22.85 -15.13
CA LYS A 143 21.36 21.65 -14.43
C LYS A 143 20.22 20.86 -13.78
N GLN A 144 19.20 21.53 -13.26
CA GLN A 144 17.98 20.87 -12.78
C GLN A 144 17.32 20.06 -13.91
N ALA A 145 17.19 20.65 -15.10
CA ALA A 145 16.62 19.97 -16.26
C ALA A 145 17.44 18.75 -16.70
N GLU A 146 18.78 18.83 -16.67
CA GLU A 146 19.65 17.66 -16.94
C GLU A 146 19.42 16.52 -15.95
N ILE A 147 19.28 16.83 -14.65
CA ILE A 147 19.05 15.83 -13.59
C ILE A 147 17.67 15.18 -13.78
N VAL A 148 16.65 15.98 -14.03
CA VAL A 148 15.29 15.52 -14.30
C VAL A 148 15.27 14.61 -15.52
N GLN A 149 15.90 15.01 -16.63
CA GLN A 149 15.96 14.21 -17.85
C GLN A 149 16.61 12.85 -17.61
N ALA A 150 17.71 12.82 -16.84
CA ALA A 150 18.40 11.57 -16.50
C ALA A 150 17.53 10.67 -15.58
N LEU A 151 16.79 11.26 -14.64
CA LEU A 151 15.84 10.54 -13.79
C LEU A 151 14.69 9.97 -14.61
N ASP A 152 14.06 10.78 -15.47
CA ASP A 152 12.94 10.38 -16.31
C ASP A 152 13.30 9.18 -17.20
N GLN A 153 14.48 9.21 -17.84
CA GLN A 153 14.96 8.10 -18.66
C GLN A 153 15.07 6.79 -17.86
N LYS A 154 15.63 6.84 -16.65
CA LYS A 154 15.80 5.64 -15.81
C LYS A 154 14.48 5.15 -15.23
N LEU A 155 13.62 6.06 -14.76
CA LEU A 155 12.29 5.71 -14.25
C LEU A 155 11.40 5.13 -15.37
N ALA A 156 11.50 5.67 -16.59
CA ALA A 156 10.82 5.13 -17.77
C ALA A 156 11.31 3.72 -18.12
N GLN A 157 12.61 3.44 -17.96
CA GLN A 157 13.14 2.08 -18.12
C GLN A 157 12.54 1.12 -17.10
N GLY A 158 12.41 1.52 -15.83
CA GLY A 158 11.73 0.73 -14.80
C GLY A 158 10.28 0.42 -15.17
N ALA A 159 9.52 1.42 -15.66
CA ALA A 159 8.15 1.23 -16.14
C ALA A 159 8.07 0.26 -17.34
N LEU A 160 9.04 0.32 -18.26
CA LEU A 160 9.11 -0.62 -19.38
C LEU A 160 9.37 -2.06 -18.92
N LEU A 161 10.25 -2.26 -17.92
CA LEU A 161 10.51 -3.58 -17.33
C LEU A 161 9.24 -4.17 -16.69
N LEU A 162 8.45 -3.36 -15.98
CA LEU A 162 7.16 -3.81 -15.43
C LEU A 162 6.20 -4.23 -16.55
N LYS A 163 6.09 -3.42 -17.61
CA LYS A 163 5.23 -3.78 -18.76
C LYS A 163 5.68 -5.08 -19.43
N GLN A 164 6.99 -5.29 -19.57
CA GLN A 164 7.54 -6.56 -20.08
C GLN A 164 7.21 -7.71 -19.14
N GLN A 165 7.35 -7.52 -17.83
CA GLN A 165 7.02 -8.54 -16.83
C GLN A 165 5.54 -8.93 -16.89
N HIS A 166 4.62 -7.97 -17.08
CA HIS A 166 3.20 -8.25 -17.26
C HIS A 166 2.96 -9.14 -18.49
N SER A 167 3.60 -8.83 -19.62
CA SER A 167 3.52 -9.67 -20.83
C SER A 167 4.07 -11.07 -20.59
N LEU A 168 5.25 -11.20 -19.97
CA LEU A 168 5.85 -12.50 -19.67
C LEU A 168 4.99 -13.34 -18.73
N THR A 169 4.37 -12.71 -17.72
CA THR A 169 3.39 -13.37 -16.85
C THR A 169 2.22 -13.92 -17.67
N LYS A 170 1.63 -13.10 -18.55
CA LYS A 170 0.53 -13.53 -19.41
C LYS A 170 0.94 -14.70 -20.32
N ASP A 171 2.10 -14.60 -20.95
CA ASP A 171 2.61 -15.64 -21.85
C ASP A 171 2.89 -16.95 -21.12
N ALA A 172 3.47 -16.90 -19.91
CA ALA A 172 3.71 -18.07 -19.08
C ALA A 172 2.41 -18.81 -18.71
N LEU A 173 1.35 -18.08 -18.40
CA LEU A 173 0.03 -18.67 -18.11
C LEU A 173 -0.62 -19.26 -19.37
N ASN A 174 -0.47 -18.58 -20.53
CA ASN A 174 -1.01 -19.04 -21.82
C ASN A 174 -0.42 -20.37 -22.30
N VAL A 175 0.75 -20.80 -21.80
CA VAL A 175 1.33 -22.12 -22.10
C VAL A 175 0.36 -23.26 -21.77
N ALA A 176 -0.50 -23.10 -20.76
CA ALA A 176 -1.50 -24.10 -20.40
C ALA A 176 -2.64 -24.23 -21.43
N ASN A 177 -2.76 -23.30 -22.38
CA ASN A 177 -3.81 -23.25 -23.40
C ASN A 177 -5.24 -23.31 -22.80
N VAL A 178 -5.43 -22.60 -21.68
CA VAL A 178 -6.72 -22.45 -21.01
C VAL A 178 -7.18 -21.00 -21.17
N ALA A 179 -8.40 -20.78 -21.65
CA ALA A 179 -8.95 -19.43 -21.78
C ALA A 179 -9.26 -18.82 -20.41
N PHE A 180 -8.87 -17.56 -20.21
CA PHE A 180 -9.12 -16.81 -18.99
C PHE A 180 -9.12 -15.29 -19.27
N ALA A 181 -9.77 -14.51 -18.41
CA ALA A 181 -9.70 -13.06 -18.46
C ALA A 181 -8.38 -12.58 -17.85
N TYR A 182 -7.68 -11.68 -18.53
CA TYR A 182 -6.44 -11.09 -18.05
C TYR A 182 -6.56 -9.57 -17.97
N ASP A 183 -6.41 -9.05 -16.76
CA ASP A 183 -6.36 -7.63 -16.41
C ASP A 183 -4.93 -7.26 -16.00
N GLU A 184 -4.27 -6.47 -16.84
CA GLU A 184 -2.91 -5.97 -16.61
C GLU A 184 -2.81 -5.04 -15.39
N THR A 185 -3.93 -4.47 -14.93
CA THR A 185 -3.98 -3.61 -13.75
C THR A 185 -4.14 -4.41 -12.45
N ASN A 186 -4.59 -5.66 -12.55
CA ASN A 186 -4.80 -6.56 -11.42
C ASN A 186 -4.38 -8.00 -11.75
N VAL A 187 -3.06 -8.17 -11.91
CA VAL A 187 -2.45 -9.45 -12.28
C VAL A 187 -2.73 -10.54 -11.23
N ALA A 188 -2.76 -10.19 -9.95
CA ALA A 188 -3.09 -11.13 -8.88
C ALA A 188 -4.48 -11.76 -9.06
N SER A 189 -5.50 -10.95 -9.36
CA SER A 189 -6.85 -11.45 -9.63
C SER A 189 -6.92 -12.25 -10.92
N SER A 190 -6.14 -11.85 -11.93
CA SER A 190 -6.04 -12.59 -13.20
C SER A 190 -5.45 -13.99 -13.02
N ILE A 191 -4.43 -14.13 -12.15
CA ILE A 191 -3.84 -15.43 -11.81
C ILE A 191 -4.84 -16.32 -11.07
N GLU A 192 -5.63 -15.76 -10.15
CA GLU A 192 -6.68 -16.54 -9.49
C GLU A 192 -7.77 -16.97 -10.48
N ALA A 193 -8.21 -16.08 -11.37
CA ALA A 193 -9.15 -16.42 -12.44
C ALA A 193 -8.61 -17.51 -13.37
N PHE A 194 -7.32 -17.48 -13.68
CA PHE A 194 -6.64 -18.52 -14.43
C PHE A 194 -6.71 -19.88 -13.71
N LYS A 195 -6.35 -19.95 -12.42
CA LYS A 195 -6.43 -21.20 -11.64
C LYS A 195 -7.84 -21.79 -11.64
N GLN A 196 -8.86 -20.96 -11.46
CA GLN A 196 -10.26 -21.38 -11.54
C GLN A 196 -10.63 -21.93 -12.93
N SER A 197 -10.12 -21.30 -14.00
CA SER A 197 -10.33 -21.74 -15.38
C SER A 197 -9.62 -23.07 -15.66
N VAL A 198 -8.43 -23.28 -15.10
CA VAL A 198 -7.69 -24.55 -15.20
C VAL A 198 -8.46 -25.68 -14.54
N ILE A 199 -9.00 -25.46 -13.33
CA ILE A 199 -9.84 -26.45 -12.64
C ILE A 199 -11.08 -26.75 -13.49
N ALA A 200 -11.77 -25.74 -14.02
CA ALA A 200 -12.94 -25.95 -14.87
C ALA A 200 -12.62 -26.72 -16.17
N ALA A 201 -11.49 -26.41 -16.82
CA ALA A 201 -11.03 -27.11 -18.01
C ALA A 201 -10.63 -28.57 -17.71
N ALA A 202 -10.05 -28.83 -16.54
CA ALA A 202 -9.75 -30.18 -16.07
C ALA A 202 -11.02 -30.99 -15.82
N LEU A 203 -12.00 -30.41 -15.13
CA LEU A 203 -13.25 -31.07 -14.72
C LEU A 203 -14.32 -31.12 -15.81
N SER A 204 -14.10 -30.48 -16.96
CA SER A 204 -14.82 -30.76 -18.22
C SER A 204 -14.11 -31.82 -19.07
N GLY A 205 -12.93 -32.29 -18.62
CA GLY A 205 -12.10 -33.24 -19.35
C GLY A 205 -11.41 -32.66 -20.58
N SER A 206 -11.39 -31.33 -20.73
CA SER A 206 -10.69 -30.66 -21.83
C SER A 206 -9.17 -30.84 -21.70
N LEU A 207 -8.63 -30.73 -20.48
CA LEU A 207 -7.19 -30.90 -20.23
C LEU A 207 -6.70 -32.35 -20.36
N THR A 208 -7.57 -33.34 -20.21
CA THR A 208 -7.21 -34.77 -20.36
C THR A 208 -7.62 -35.38 -21.69
N ALA A 209 -8.11 -34.61 -22.66
CA ALA A 209 -8.58 -35.14 -23.93
C ALA A 209 -7.54 -36.02 -24.65
N ASN A 210 -6.30 -35.54 -24.78
CA ASN A 210 -5.19 -36.30 -25.37
C ASN A 210 -4.79 -37.51 -24.53
N TRP A 211 -4.79 -37.35 -23.20
CA TRP A 211 -4.50 -38.45 -22.28
C TRP A 211 -5.52 -39.58 -22.47
N ARG A 212 -6.81 -39.27 -22.52
CA ARG A 212 -7.87 -40.27 -22.72
C ARG A 212 -7.75 -41.03 -24.04
N ALA A 213 -7.50 -40.31 -25.14
CA ALA A 213 -7.33 -40.92 -26.45
C ALA A 213 -6.18 -41.93 -26.45
N LYS A 214 -5.05 -41.59 -25.80
CA LYS A 214 -3.88 -42.46 -25.69
C LYS A 214 -4.12 -43.69 -24.81
N HIS A 215 -4.86 -43.54 -23.70
CA HIS A 215 -5.09 -44.60 -22.73
C HIS A 215 -6.35 -45.41 -23.01
N LYS A 216 -7.09 -45.09 -24.08
CA LYS A 216 -8.38 -45.72 -24.42
C LYS A 216 -9.34 -45.73 -23.21
N ALA A 217 -9.41 -44.58 -22.53
CA ALA A 217 -10.16 -44.44 -21.28
C ALA A 217 -11.62 -44.87 -21.49
N ALA A 218 -12.11 -45.71 -20.58
CA ALA A 218 -13.47 -46.22 -20.61
C ALA A 218 -14.26 -45.68 -19.42
N LYS A 219 -15.58 -45.69 -19.59
CA LYS A 219 -16.53 -45.30 -18.55
C LYS A 219 -16.41 -46.21 -17.33
N PRO A 220 -16.31 -45.68 -16.10
CA PRO A 220 -16.38 -46.52 -14.90
C PRO A 220 -17.67 -47.34 -14.88
N SER A 221 -17.63 -48.59 -14.43
CA SER A 221 -18.86 -49.40 -14.30
C SER A 221 -19.64 -49.01 -13.05
N GLY A 222 -20.96 -49.29 -13.02
CA GLY A 222 -21.77 -49.15 -11.79
C GLY A 222 -21.23 -49.93 -10.62
N GLN A 223 -20.75 -51.14 -10.88
CA GLN A 223 -20.10 -51.98 -9.88
C GLN A 223 -18.86 -51.30 -9.25
N THR A 224 -18.06 -50.59 -10.05
CA THR A 224 -16.88 -49.86 -9.56
C THR A 224 -17.28 -48.72 -8.62
N LEU A 225 -18.40 -48.06 -8.89
CA LEU A 225 -18.90 -46.94 -8.07
C LEU A 225 -19.81 -47.40 -6.92
N GLY A 226 -20.10 -48.70 -6.81
CA GLY A 226 -21.07 -49.21 -5.84
C GLY A 226 -22.50 -48.78 -6.12
N LEU A 227 -22.82 -48.40 -7.38
CA LEU A 227 -24.11 -47.86 -7.79
C LEU A 227 -24.80 -48.77 -8.82
N PRO A 228 -26.13 -48.95 -8.76
CA PRO A 228 -26.90 -49.59 -9.82
C PRO A 228 -26.71 -48.84 -11.14
N GLU A 229 -26.56 -49.58 -12.24
CA GLU A 229 -26.35 -49.00 -13.58
C GLU A 229 -27.53 -48.11 -14.03
N THR A 230 -28.72 -48.38 -13.51
CA THR A 230 -29.93 -47.56 -13.69
C THR A 230 -29.86 -46.19 -13.01
N GLU A 231 -29.12 -46.04 -11.91
CA GLU A 231 -28.91 -44.74 -11.24
C GLU A 231 -27.85 -43.92 -11.99
N LEU A 232 -26.81 -44.57 -12.51
CA LEU A 232 -25.81 -43.92 -13.36
C LEU A 232 -26.40 -43.38 -14.67
N GLN A 233 -27.35 -44.08 -15.28
CA GLN A 233 -28.03 -43.61 -16.48
C GLN A 233 -28.94 -42.40 -16.25
N ARG A 234 -29.42 -42.17 -15.01
CA ARG A 234 -30.30 -41.03 -14.69
C ARG A 234 -29.57 -39.71 -14.51
N THR A 235 -28.26 -39.75 -14.25
CA THR A 235 -27.45 -38.58 -13.93
C THR A 235 -26.74 -37.98 -15.15
N SER A 236 -26.76 -38.63 -16.32
CA SER A 236 -26.05 -38.16 -17.52
C SER A 236 -26.60 -36.88 -18.15
N ASP A 237 -27.84 -36.48 -17.83
CA ASP A 237 -28.59 -35.50 -18.65
C ASP A 237 -28.94 -34.18 -17.93
N GLN A 238 -28.48 -33.95 -16.68
CA GLN A 238 -29.09 -32.94 -15.79
C GLN A 238 -28.28 -31.66 -15.50
N HIS A 239 -27.08 -31.45 -16.05
CA HIS A 239 -26.39 -30.17 -15.87
C HIS A 239 -26.42 -29.31 -17.16
N PRO A 240 -27.25 -28.25 -17.23
CA PRO A 240 -27.51 -27.52 -18.48
C PRO A 240 -26.30 -26.80 -19.08
N SER A 241 -25.20 -26.63 -18.33
CA SER A 241 -23.98 -25.94 -18.77
C SER A 241 -22.67 -26.72 -18.63
N TRP A 242 -22.68 -27.89 -17.97
CA TRP A 242 -21.44 -28.64 -17.68
C TRP A 242 -21.29 -29.81 -18.63
N HIS A 243 -20.51 -29.57 -19.69
CA HIS A 243 -20.22 -30.59 -20.68
C HIS A 243 -19.09 -31.49 -20.17
N ILE A 244 -19.37 -32.79 -20.10
CA ILE A 244 -18.39 -33.81 -19.74
C ILE A 244 -18.22 -34.83 -20.86
N PRO A 245 -17.10 -35.55 -20.91
CA PRO A 245 -16.84 -36.46 -22.02
C PRO A 245 -17.61 -37.77 -21.86
N SER A 246 -17.96 -38.43 -22.97
CA SER A 246 -18.83 -39.61 -22.96
C SER A 246 -18.29 -40.79 -22.14
N THR A 247 -16.99 -40.78 -21.86
CA THR A 247 -16.27 -41.75 -21.02
C THR A 247 -16.41 -41.45 -19.53
N TRP A 248 -17.17 -40.44 -19.11
CA TRP A 248 -17.37 -40.05 -17.71
C TRP A 248 -18.83 -40.19 -17.29
N TRP A 249 -19.08 -40.35 -15.99
CA TRP A 249 -20.42 -40.23 -15.40
C TRP A 249 -20.59 -38.92 -14.65
N PHE A 250 -21.82 -38.47 -14.48
CA PHE A 250 -22.15 -37.64 -13.32
C PHE A 250 -22.62 -38.54 -12.18
N ALA A 251 -22.29 -38.18 -10.95
CA ALA A 251 -22.86 -38.81 -9.76
C ALA A 251 -23.00 -37.77 -8.65
N ARG A 252 -23.93 -38.00 -7.71
CA ARG A 252 -24.10 -37.09 -6.57
C ARG A 252 -23.09 -37.40 -5.49
N ILE A 253 -22.67 -36.41 -4.71
CA ILE A 253 -21.72 -36.61 -3.61
C ILE A 253 -22.18 -37.69 -2.63
N LYS A 254 -23.48 -37.73 -2.30
CA LYS A 254 -24.05 -38.74 -1.39
C LYS A 254 -23.88 -40.17 -1.88
N ASP A 255 -23.77 -40.35 -3.20
CA ASP A 255 -23.59 -41.66 -3.85
C ASP A 255 -22.08 -42.02 -3.94
N LEU A 256 -21.20 -41.04 -3.78
CA LEU A 256 -19.74 -41.17 -3.84
C LEU A 256 -19.07 -41.15 -2.46
N ALA A 257 -19.85 -41.08 -1.39
CA ALA A 257 -19.37 -40.97 -0.02
C ALA A 257 -19.91 -42.12 0.84
N SER A 258 -19.03 -42.79 1.56
CA SER A 258 -19.40 -43.78 2.58
C SER A 258 -19.96 -43.12 3.85
N ARG A 259 -19.64 -41.85 4.08
CA ARG A 259 -20.10 -41.07 5.22
C ARG A 259 -20.12 -39.58 4.92
N ILE A 260 -21.21 -38.91 5.29
CA ILE A 260 -21.33 -37.45 5.34
C ILE A 260 -21.79 -37.07 6.75
N GLN A 261 -21.00 -36.29 7.48
CA GLN A 261 -21.22 -36.09 8.91
C GLN A 261 -20.84 -34.68 9.37
N TYR A 262 -21.66 -34.07 10.24
CA TYR A 262 -21.30 -32.84 10.95
C TYR A 262 -20.30 -33.11 12.07
N GLY A 263 -19.44 -32.14 12.35
CA GLY A 263 -18.47 -32.23 13.45
C GLY A 263 -19.08 -31.98 14.83
N THR A 264 -18.20 -31.86 15.84
CA THR A 264 -18.61 -31.63 17.23
C THR A 264 -19.23 -30.26 17.45
N SER A 265 -20.33 -30.20 18.21
CA SER A 265 -20.93 -28.96 18.71
C SER A 265 -20.33 -28.50 20.06
N SER A 266 -19.45 -29.30 20.65
CA SER A 266 -18.82 -29.02 21.94
C SER A 266 -17.87 -27.84 21.85
N LYS A 267 -17.71 -27.12 22.97
CA LYS A 267 -16.79 -25.99 23.05
C LYS A 267 -15.35 -26.48 22.93
N SER A 268 -14.59 -25.83 22.05
CA SER A 268 -13.15 -26.03 21.88
C SER A 268 -12.36 -24.93 22.58
N TYR A 269 -11.18 -25.26 23.12
CA TYR A 269 -10.34 -24.37 23.93
C TYR A 269 -9.00 -24.08 23.25
N THR A 270 -8.19 -23.17 23.82
CA THR A 270 -6.85 -22.85 23.31
C THR A 270 -5.78 -23.89 23.68
N GLN A 271 -6.11 -24.82 24.57
CA GLN A 271 -5.26 -25.94 25.00
C GLN A 271 -6.13 -27.19 25.19
N GLY A 272 -5.55 -28.38 25.02
CA GLY A 272 -6.22 -29.66 25.17
C GLY A 272 -5.42 -30.80 24.54
N THR A 273 -5.99 -32.00 24.46
CA THR A 273 -5.27 -33.19 23.98
C THR A 273 -5.34 -33.35 22.47
N THR A 274 -6.49 -33.06 21.84
CA THR A 274 -6.72 -33.34 20.42
C THR A 274 -7.17 -32.07 19.69
N PRO A 275 -6.50 -31.68 18.58
CA PRO A 275 -6.90 -30.55 17.76
C PRO A 275 -8.33 -30.66 17.20
N VAL A 276 -9.03 -29.52 17.16
CA VAL A 276 -10.35 -29.35 16.55
C VAL A 276 -10.20 -28.42 15.35
N LEU A 277 -10.27 -28.99 14.14
CA LEU A 277 -10.16 -28.25 12.90
C LEU A 277 -11.45 -27.48 12.60
N GLY A 278 -11.30 -26.19 12.30
CA GLY A 278 -12.40 -25.30 11.98
C GLY A 278 -12.26 -24.59 10.63
N MET A 279 -13.06 -23.54 10.41
CA MET A 279 -13.12 -22.82 9.11
C MET A 279 -11.78 -22.21 8.75
N GLY A 280 -11.04 -21.71 9.75
CA GLY A 280 -9.72 -21.10 9.57
C GLY A 280 -8.61 -22.10 9.24
N ASN A 281 -8.89 -23.40 9.36
CA ASN A 281 -7.95 -24.48 9.07
C ASN A 281 -8.12 -25.05 7.65
N ILE A 282 -8.99 -24.46 6.82
CA ILE A 282 -9.22 -24.88 5.43
C ILE A 282 -8.70 -23.78 4.52
N LYS A 283 -7.61 -24.06 3.80
CA LYS A 283 -6.96 -23.10 2.90
C LYS A 283 -6.45 -23.79 1.64
N ASP A 284 -6.81 -23.27 0.48
CA ASP A 284 -6.29 -23.69 -0.83
C ASP A 284 -6.34 -25.22 -1.07
N GLY A 285 -7.46 -25.86 -0.70
CA GLY A 285 -7.64 -27.30 -0.86
C GLY A 285 -6.97 -28.17 0.21
N ARG A 286 -6.26 -27.57 1.18
CA ARG A 286 -5.46 -28.26 2.19
C ARG A 286 -5.80 -27.82 3.61
N VAL A 287 -5.53 -28.70 4.57
CA VAL A 287 -5.67 -28.41 5.99
C VAL A 287 -4.44 -27.65 6.49
N THR A 288 -4.66 -26.59 7.25
CA THR A 288 -3.59 -25.85 7.95
C THR A 288 -3.70 -26.02 9.46
N PHE A 289 -2.56 -26.12 10.13
CA PHE A 289 -2.48 -26.32 11.59
C PHE A 289 -2.15 -25.03 12.35
N GLU A 290 -2.55 -23.90 11.78
CA GLU A 290 -2.40 -22.59 12.40
C GLU A 290 -3.57 -22.31 13.37
N LYS A 291 -3.29 -21.62 14.48
CA LYS A 291 -4.29 -21.13 15.45
C LYS A 291 -5.28 -22.21 15.89
N LEU A 292 -4.76 -23.42 16.17
CA LEU A 292 -5.57 -24.57 16.56
C LEU A 292 -6.35 -24.33 17.85
N LYS A 293 -7.54 -24.92 17.89
CA LYS A 293 -8.29 -25.15 19.12
C LYS A 293 -8.26 -26.64 19.46
N TYR A 294 -8.63 -26.99 20.68
CA TYR A 294 -8.49 -28.34 21.19
C TYR A 294 -9.73 -28.79 21.96
N SER A 295 -9.92 -30.11 22.00
CA SER A 295 -10.85 -30.82 22.88
C SER A 295 -10.06 -31.86 23.68
N SER A 296 -10.57 -32.17 24.87
CA SER A 296 -10.12 -33.31 25.70
C SER A 296 -11.27 -34.26 26.02
N ASP A 297 -12.42 -34.09 25.36
CA ASP A 297 -13.58 -34.96 25.49
C ASP A 297 -13.35 -36.24 24.69
N THR A 298 -13.14 -37.36 25.40
CA THR A 298 -12.80 -38.64 24.80
C THR A 298 -13.92 -39.22 23.93
N GLU A 299 -15.19 -38.94 24.25
CA GLU A 299 -16.32 -39.46 23.46
C GLU A 299 -16.42 -38.72 22.12
N ASP A 300 -16.28 -37.39 22.15
CA ASP A 300 -16.24 -36.58 20.94
C ASP A 300 -15.01 -36.89 20.08
N ILE A 301 -13.85 -37.08 20.71
CA ILE A 301 -12.61 -37.44 20.02
C ILE A 301 -12.82 -38.74 19.23
N GLU A 302 -13.39 -39.77 19.85
CA GLU A 302 -13.60 -41.04 19.17
C GLU A 302 -14.64 -40.95 18.06
N LYS A 303 -15.73 -40.23 18.29
CA LYS A 303 -16.83 -40.09 17.32
C LYS A 303 -16.45 -39.28 16.08
N PHE A 304 -15.62 -38.25 16.25
CA PHE A 304 -15.28 -37.29 15.19
C PHE A 304 -13.83 -37.38 14.72
N ARG A 305 -13.11 -38.42 15.14
CA ARG A 305 -11.74 -38.73 14.70
C ARG A 305 -11.65 -38.70 13.18
N LEU A 306 -10.73 -37.87 12.66
CA LEU A 306 -10.44 -37.78 11.24
C LEU A 306 -9.52 -38.90 10.78
N GLN A 307 -9.72 -39.33 9.55
CA GLN A 307 -8.88 -40.29 8.85
C GLN A 307 -8.24 -39.64 7.63
N LYS A 308 -7.04 -40.09 7.24
CA LYS A 308 -6.41 -39.62 6.01
C LYS A 308 -7.34 -39.85 4.81
N GLY A 309 -7.51 -38.82 4.00
CA GLY A 309 -8.46 -38.81 2.88
C GLY A 309 -9.86 -38.30 3.24
N ASP A 310 -10.15 -38.01 4.51
CA ASP A 310 -11.38 -37.30 4.89
C ASP A 310 -11.36 -35.90 4.25
N ILE A 311 -12.48 -35.51 3.64
CA ILE A 311 -12.66 -34.19 3.04
C ILE A 311 -13.46 -33.33 4.01
N LEU A 312 -12.94 -32.15 4.32
CA LEU A 312 -13.55 -31.16 5.20
C LEU A 312 -14.16 -30.04 4.37
N PHE A 313 -15.48 -29.89 4.42
CA PHE A 313 -16.24 -28.86 3.73
C PHE A 313 -16.73 -27.80 4.72
N ASN A 314 -16.40 -26.54 4.48
CA ASN A 314 -16.81 -25.42 5.31
C ASN A 314 -18.28 -25.05 5.06
N ARG A 315 -19.17 -25.45 5.96
CA ARG A 315 -20.62 -25.29 5.76
C ARG A 315 -21.21 -24.00 6.30
N THR A 316 -20.47 -23.24 7.11
CA THR A 316 -20.94 -21.97 7.67
C THR A 316 -19.85 -20.94 7.54
N ASN A 317 -20.07 -19.87 6.79
CA ASN A 317 -19.15 -18.73 6.69
C ASN A 317 -19.89 -17.53 6.07
N SER A 318 -19.19 -16.45 5.74
CA SER A 318 -19.73 -15.45 4.82
C SER A 318 -20.05 -16.08 3.43
N PRO A 319 -21.00 -15.51 2.66
CA PRO A 319 -21.42 -16.06 1.37
C PRO A 319 -20.28 -16.33 0.37
N GLU A 320 -19.22 -15.52 0.40
CA GLU A 320 -18.06 -15.66 -0.48
C GLU A 320 -17.03 -16.71 -0.01
N LEU A 321 -17.09 -17.13 1.26
CA LEU A 321 -16.13 -18.07 1.86
C LEU A 321 -16.76 -19.42 2.27
N VAL A 322 -18.07 -19.57 2.13
CA VAL A 322 -18.77 -20.84 2.36
C VAL A 322 -18.43 -21.82 1.24
N GLY A 323 -18.29 -23.10 1.58
CA GLY A 323 -17.99 -24.18 0.64
C GLY A 323 -16.50 -24.44 0.37
N LYS A 324 -15.60 -23.68 1.00
CA LYS A 324 -14.16 -24.02 0.99
C LYS A 324 -13.95 -25.44 1.48
N THR A 325 -13.15 -26.19 0.74
CA THR A 325 -12.95 -27.61 0.99
C THR A 325 -11.47 -27.95 1.09
N ALA A 326 -11.10 -28.87 1.99
CA ALA A 326 -9.74 -29.39 2.10
C ALA A 326 -9.70 -30.90 2.34
N VAL A 327 -8.65 -31.55 1.87
CA VAL A 327 -8.35 -32.94 2.22
C VAL A 327 -7.52 -32.97 3.51
N PHE A 328 -7.93 -33.79 4.47
CA PHE A 328 -7.13 -34.12 5.63
C PHE A 328 -6.12 -35.22 5.27
N ASP A 329 -4.85 -34.86 5.21
CA ASP A 329 -3.74 -35.77 4.90
C ASP A 329 -2.54 -35.49 5.82
N ALA A 330 -2.77 -35.63 7.13
CA ALA A 330 -1.77 -35.42 8.15
C ALA A 330 -1.64 -36.65 9.06
N ASP A 331 -0.44 -36.88 9.57
CA ASP A 331 -0.12 -37.95 10.54
C ASP A 331 -0.34 -37.47 11.98
N ILE A 332 -1.49 -36.83 12.23
CA ILE A 332 -1.89 -36.41 13.59
C ILE A 332 -3.31 -36.87 13.88
N GLU A 333 -3.62 -37.11 15.15
CA GLU A 333 -5.00 -37.27 15.59
C GLU A 333 -5.67 -35.89 15.61
N ALA A 334 -6.83 -35.76 14.97
CA ALA A 334 -7.60 -34.52 14.97
C ALA A 334 -9.09 -34.84 14.84
N ILE A 335 -9.93 -33.92 15.33
CA ILE A 335 -11.37 -33.88 15.08
C ILE A 335 -11.74 -32.56 14.40
N PHE A 336 -13.03 -32.34 14.12
CA PHE A 336 -13.52 -31.19 13.37
C PHE A 336 -14.77 -30.58 14.00
N ALA A 337 -14.91 -29.27 13.86
CA ALA A 337 -16.00 -28.51 14.47
C ALA A 337 -17.34 -28.70 13.72
N GLY A 338 -18.47 -28.45 14.40
CA GLY A 338 -19.83 -28.67 13.87
C GLY A 338 -20.27 -27.76 12.73
N TYR A 339 -19.50 -26.71 12.44
CA TYR A 339 -19.63 -25.88 11.25
C TYR A 339 -18.77 -26.38 10.07
N ILE A 340 -18.19 -27.58 10.19
CA ILE A 340 -17.54 -28.33 9.12
C ILE A 340 -18.35 -29.61 8.85
N ILE A 341 -18.47 -29.99 7.57
CA ILE A 341 -18.98 -31.29 7.13
C ILE A 341 -17.78 -32.14 6.74
N ARG A 342 -17.69 -33.36 7.28
CA ARG A 342 -16.82 -34.40 6.76
C ARG A 342 -17.51 -35.15 5.64
N ILE A 343 -16.79 -35.40 4.55
CA ILE A 343 -17.12 -36.35 3.50
C ILE A 343 -16.03 -37.42 3.45
N GLN A 344 -16.40 -38.69 3.60
CA GLN A 344 -15.48 -39.82 3.44
C GLN A 344 -15.73 -40.48 2.07
N PRO A 345 -14.90 -40.22 1.05
CA PRO A 345 -15.13 -40.77 -0.29
C PRO A 345 -15.03 -42.29 -0.31
N ILE A 346 -15.75 -42.93 -1.24
CA ILE A 346 -15.58 -44.36 -1.52
C ILE A 346 -14.23 -44.64 -2.21
N SER A 347 -13.77 -45.88 -2.20
CA SER A 347 -12.44 -46.28 -2.73
C SER A 347 -12.22 -45.98 -4.22
N ALA A 348 -13.31 -45.85 -5.00
CA ALA A 348 -13.24 -45.50 -6.41
C ALA A 348 -13.02 -44.00 -6.68
N ILE A 349 -13.02 -43.17 -5.63
CA ILE A 349 -12.89 -41.72 -5.73
C ILE A 349 -11.65 -41.26 -4.98
N ASN A 350 -10.74 -40.62 -5.71
CA ASN A 350 -9.60 -39.96 -5.11
C ASN A 350 -10.05 -38.73 -4.31
N PRO A 351 -9.72 -38.61 -3.01
CA PRO A 351 -10.12 -37.47 -2.18
C PRO A 351 -9.71 -36.10 -2.74
N TYR A 352 -8.52 -36.01 -3.33
CA TYR A 352 -8.02 -34.76 -3.92
C TYR A 352 -8.79 -34.37 -5.17
N PHE A 353 -9.19 -35.35 -5.99
CA PHE A 353 -10.04 -35.10 -7.16
C PHE A 353 -11.40 -34.54 -6.72
N LEU A 354 -12.05 -35.17 -5.73
CA LEU A 354 -13.33 -34.70 -5.21
C LEU A 354 -13.21 -33.32 -4.53
N SER A 355 -12.09 -33.04 -3.85
CA SER A 355 -11.78 -31.71 -3.32
C SER A 355 -11.68 -30.64 -4.42
N TYR A 356 -11.08 -30.96 -5.58
CA TYR A 356 -11.09 -30.05 -6.73
C TYR A 356 -12.50 -29.83 -7.30
N CYS A 357 -13.33 -30.87 -7.38
CA CYS A 357 -14.73 -30.72 -7.77
C CYS A 357 -15.47 -29.75 -6.84
N LEU A 358 -15.27 -29.88 -5.52
CA LEU A 358 -15.92 -29.07 -4.49
C LEU A 358 -15.40 -27.62 -4.41
N ASN A 359 -14.17 -27.36 -4.83
CA ASN A 359 -13.60 -26.01 -4.91
C ASN A 359 -13.75 -25.35 -6.30
N SER A 360 -14.36 -26.06 -7.27
CA SER A 360 -14.51 -25.59 -8.65
C SER A 360 -15.50 -24.42 -8.78
N PRO A 361 -15.43 -23.65 -9.88
CA PRO A 361 -16.47 -22.65 -10.20
C PRO A 361 -17.89 -23.24 -10.22
N PHE A 362 -18.06 -24.47 -10.73
CA PHE A 362 -19.35 -25.15 -10.75
C PHE A 362 -19.92 -25.39 -9.34
N ALA A 363 -19.06 -25.81 -8.41
CA ALA A 363 -19.45 -25.98 -7.00
C ALA A 363 -19.76 -24.64 -6.33
N LYS A 364 -19.02 -23.57 -6.66
CA LYS A 364 -19.30 -22.22 -6.16
C LYS A 364 -20.68 -21.73 -6.62
N ASP A 365 -21.01 -21.88 -7.90
CA ASP A 365 -22.33 -21.50 -8.45
C ASP A 365 -23.45 -22.32 -7.81
N TYR A 366 -23.25 -23.64 -7.67
CA TYR A 366 -24.20 -24.51 -6.99
C TYR A 366 -24.41 -24.06 -5.53
N ASN A 367 -23.33 -23.88 -4.77
CA ASN A 367 -23.35 -23.43 -3.39
C ASN A 367 -24.10 -22.11 -3.24
N GLN A 368 -23.89 -21.14 -4.14
CA GLN A 368 -24.62 -19.87 -4.14
C GLN A 368 -26.13 -20.05 -4.35
N SER A 369 -26.53 -21.02 -5.20
CA SER A 369 -27.95 -21.30 -5.46
C SER A 369 -28.68 -21.98 -4.30
N ILE A 370 -27.94 -22.71 -3.45
CA ILE A 370 -28.52 -23.53 -2.37
C ILE A 370 -28.31 -22.97 -0.96
N MET A 371 -27.34 -22.06 -0.78
CA MET A 371 -27.01 -21.50 0.53
C MET A 371 -28.19 -20.73 1.12
N VAL A 372 -28.33 -20.79 2.44
CA VAL A 372 -29.36 -20.08 3.20
C VAL A 372 -28.67 -19.20 4.25
N GLY A 373 -29.08 -17.94 4.37
CA GLY A 373 -28.52 -17.04 5.37
C GLY A 373 -28.61 -15.57 5.01
N SER A 374 -27.88 -14.73 5.75
CA SER A 374 -27.76 -13.30 5.54
C SER A 374 -26.39 -12.92 4.95
N ALA A 375 -26.18 -11.64 4.63
CA ALA A 375 -24.92 -11.16 4.07
C ALA A 375 -23.68 -11.44 4.94
N SER A 376 -23.84 -11.62 6.26
CA SER A 376 -22.73 -11.90 7.18
C SER A 376 -22.54 -13.39 7.47
N GLN A 377 -23.52 -14.24 7.17
CA GLN A 377 -23.47 -15.66 7.49
C GLN A 377 -24.41 -16.47 6.59
N ALA A 378 -23.81 -17.31 5.76
CA ALA A 378 -24.44 -18.30 4.90
C ALA A 378 -24.20 -19.72 5.45
N ASN A 379 -25.14 -20.61 5.17
CA ASN A 379 -25.08 -22.01 5.58
C ASN A 379 -25.47 -22.96 4.44
N ILE A 380 -24.78 -24.09 4.37
CA ILE A 380 -25.11 -25.23 3.51
C ILE A 380 -25.31 -26.46 4.41
N ASN A 381 -26.38 -27.22 4.17
CA ASN A 381 -26.62 -28.46 4.91
C ASN A 381 -26.05 -29.68 4.15
N ALA A 382 -25.83 -30.77 4.87
CA ALA A 382 -25.24 -32.01 4.34
C ALA A 382 -26.08 -32.66 3.24
N GLU A 383 -27.41 -32.52 3.31
CA GLU A 383 -28.33 -33.07 2.30
C GLU A 383 -28.15 -32.37 0.95
N LYS A 384 -28.23 -31.03 0.94
CA LYS A 384 -28.01 -30.22 -0.27
C LYS A 384 -26.60 -30.37 -0.81
N LEU A 385 -25.58 -30.46 0.06
CA LEU A 385 -24.22 -30.77 -0.38
C LEU A 385 -24.14 -32.15 -1.03
N GLY A 386 -24.81 -33.14 -0.44
CA GLY A 386 -24.89 -34.50 -0.95
C GLY A 386 -25.53 -34.60 -2.33
N ASP A 387 -26.41 -33.67 -2.70
CA ASP A 387 -27.08 -33.61 -4.01
C ASP A 387 -26.24 -32.98 -5.12
N PHE A 388 -25.10 -32.36 -4.80
CA PHE A 388 -24.22 -31.78 -5.82
C PHE A 388 -23.73 -32.86 -6.79
N LEU A 389 -23.92 -32.64 -8.09
CA LEU A 389 -23.43 -33.52 -9.15
C LEU A 389 -21.96 -33.24 -9.45
N VAL A 390 -21.15 -34.29 -9.49
CA VAL A 390 -19.73 -34.22 -9.86
C VAL A 390 -19.41 -35.16 -11.01
N PRO A 391 -18.47 -34.79 -11.91
CA PRO A 391 -17.97 -35.68 -12.93
C PRO A 391 -17.12 -36.78 -12.30
N VAL A 392 -17.27 -38.00 -12.82
CA VAL A 392 -16.58 -39.19 -12.33
C VAL A 392 -15.90 -39.90 -13.50
N PRO A 393 -14.59 -39.67 -13.70
CA PRO A 393 -13.78 -40.43 -14.62
C PRO A 393 -13.18 -41.67 -13.97
N SER A 394 -12.44 -42.48 -14.74
CA SER A 394 -11.71 -43.63 -14.18
C SER A 394 -10.68 -43.18 -13.15
N MET A 395 -10.34 -44.03 -12.19
CA MET A 395 -9.36 -43.70 -11.14
C MET A 395 -8.00 -43.26 -11.71
N GLU A 396 -7.54 -43.90 -12.78
CA GLU A 396 -6.32 -43.50 -13.49
C GLU A 396 -6.41 -42.09 -14.08
N GLU A 397 -7.57 -41.74 -14.63
CA GLU A 397 -7.80 -40.39 -15.16
C GLU A 397 -7.93 -39.36 -14.03
N GLN A 398 -8.55 -39.69 -12.89
CA GLN A 398 -8.58 -38.81 -11.71
C GLN A 398 -7.16 -38.43 -11.28
N VAL A 399 -6.24 -39.40 -11.23
CA VAL A 399 -4.82 -39.14 -10.92
C VAL A 399 -4.17 -38.26 -12.00
N ALA A 400 -4.45 -38.52 -13.29
CA ALA A 400 -3.93 -37.69 -14.37
C ALA A 400 -4.43 -36.24 -14.30
N ILE A 401 -5.72 -36.04 -13.95
CA ILE A 401 -6.34 -34.73 -13.72
C ILE A 401 -5.63 -33.99 -12.59
N ILE A 402 -5.49 -34.63 -11.42
CA ILE A 402 -4.82 -34.02 -10.25
C ILE A 402 -3.41 -33.57 -10.62
N ARG A 403 -2.64 -34.44 -11.29
CA ARG A 403 -1.26 -34.12 -11.70
C ARG A 403 -1.20 -32.90 -12.63
N LEU A 404 -2.14 -32.77 -13.58
CA LEU A 404 -2.19 -31.64 -14.49
C LEU A 404 -2.59 -30.35 -13.77
N ILE A 405 -3.61 -30.41 -12.91
CA ILE A 405 -4.04 -29.25 -12.11
C ILE A 405 -2.89 -28.76 -11.22
N GLU A 406 -2.29 -29.65 -10.41
CA GLU A 406 -1.18 -29.30 -9.51
C GLU A 406 0.02 -28.74 -10.27
N GLY A 407 0.39 -29.33 -11.41
CA GLY A 407 1.51 -28.82 -12.23
C GLY A 407 1.26 -27.42 -12.79
N ILE A 408 0.05 -27.15 -13.30
CA ILE A 408 -0.30 -25.85 -13.87
C ILE A 408 -0.50 -24.79 -12.77
N ILE A 409 -1.13 -25.15 -11.65
CA ILE A 409 -1.29 -24.24 -10.50
C ILE A 409 0.09 -23.89 -9.91
N THR A 410 0.99 -24.86 -9.77
CA THR A 410 2.37 -24.61 -9.32
C THR A 410 3.09 -23.62 -10.25
N LEU A 411 2.95 -23.77 -11.57
CA LEU A 411 3.48 -22.79 -12.53
C LEU A 411 2.88 -21.39 -12.30
N ALA A 412 1.56 -21.30 -12.10
CA ALA A 412 0.87 -20.05 -11.85
C ALA A 412 1.34 -19.37 -10.55
N ASP A 413 1.53 -20.14 -9.48
CA ASP A 413 2.04 -19.66 -8.19
C ASP A 413 3.48 -19.14 -8.31
N ASN A 414 4.37 -19.89 -8.96
CA ASN A 414 5.73 -19.44 -9.21
C ASN A 414 5.76 -18.16 -10.06
N THR A 415 4.89 -18.07 -11.07
CA THR A 415 4.75 -16.86 -11.90
C THR A 415 4.26 -15.67 -11.07
N ALA A 416 3.31 -15.88 -10.16
CA ALA A 416 2.82 -14.85 -9.25
C ALA A 416 3.95 -14.33 -8.33
N LEU A 417 4.75 -15.23 -7.77
CA LEU A 417 5.89 -14.88 -6.93
C LEU A 417 6.94 -14.07 -7.71
N SER A 418 7.33 -14.52 -8.91
CA SER A 418 8.28 -13.79 -9.75
C SER A 418 7.75 -12.42 -10.17
N HIS A 419 6.45 -12.31 -10.46
CA HIS A 419 5.81 -11.04 -10.78
C HIS A 419 5.84 -10.06 -9.59
N SER A 420 5.48 -10.52 -8.40
CA SER A 420 5.52 -9.71 -7.17
C SER A 420 6.95 -9.27 -6.84
N ALA A 421 7.94 -10.14 -7.03
CA ALA A 421 9.34 -9.79 -6.82
C ALA A 421 9.80 -8.70 -7.80
N ALA A 422 9.46 -8.81 -9.08
CA ALA A 422 9.83 -7.79 -10.07
C ALA A 422 9.20 -6.41 -9.79
N ILE A 423 7.93 -6.38 -9.33
CA ILE A 423 7.30 -5.12 -8.87
C ILE A 423 8.12 -4.51 -7.72
N HIS A 424 8.42 -5.33 -6.71
CA HIS A 424 9.18 -4.89 -5.55
C HIS A 424 10.58 -4.38 -5.92
N ASP A 425 11.28 -5.08 -6.80
CA ASP A 425 12.63 -4.71 -7.25
C ASP A 425 12.62 -3.39 -8.02
N VAL A 426 11.66 -3.17 -8.92
CA VAL A 426 11.54 -1.90 -9.66
C VAL A 426 11.20 -0.74 -8.71
N GLU A 427 10.33 -0.96 -7.72
CA GLU A 427 10.05 0.05 -6.71
C GLU A 427 11.28 0.38 -5.86
N GLN A 428 12.05 -0.62 -5.44
CA GLN A 428 13.31 -0.44 -4.73
C GLN A 428 14.33 0.33 -5.57
N LEU A 429 14.49 -0.05 -6.85
CA LEU A 429 15.38 0.64 -7.79
C LEU A 429 14.97 2.10 -7.96
N ASN A 430 13.68 2.37 -8.16
CA ASN A 430 13.16 3.74 -8.29
C ASN A 430 13.45 4.58 -7.03
N ARG A 431 13.25 4.02 -5.83
CA ARG A 431 13.61 4.68 -4.57
C ARG A 431 15.11 4.97 -4.49
N SER A 432 15.94 3.98 -4.80
CA SER A 432 17.40 4.12 -4.80
C SER A 432 17.86 5.19 -5.79
N LEU A 433 17.30 5.22 -6.99
CA LEU A 433 17.60 6.22 -8.02
C LEU A 433 17.27 7.64 -7.57
N LEU A 434 16.10 7.83 -6.97
CA LEU A 434 15.70 9.13 -6.42
C LEU A 434 16.65 9.55 -5.29
N ASN A 435 16.92 8.67 -4.33
CA ASN A 435 17.82 8.97 -3.22
C ASN A 435 19.24 9.29 -3.71
N GLN A 436 19.78 8.54 -4.67
CA GLN A 436 21.10 8.81 -5.26
C GLN A 436 21.13 10.10 -6.09
N ALA A 437 20.02 10.45 -6.76
CA ALA A 437 19.96 11.69 -7.54
C ALA A 437 20.08 12.92 -6.63
N PHE A 438 19.49 12.87 -5.43
CA PHE A 438 19.50 13.96 -4.45
C PHE A 438 20.45 13.76 -3.27
N ASP A 439 21.21 12.67 -3.22
CA ASP A 439 22.37 12.54 -2.35
C ASP A 439 23.58 13.23 -3.00
N PHE A 440 23.88 14.41 -2.48
CA PHE A 440 25.00 15.23 -2.90
C PHE A 440 26.13 15.23 -1.86
N SER A 441 25.93 14.63 -0.68
CA SER A 441 26.94 14.52 0.38
C SER A 441 28.16 13.68 -0.02
N ASN A 442 27.95 12.70 -0.92
CA ASN A 442 28.96 11.73 -1.35
C ASN A 442 29.57 12.00 -2.73
N LYS A 443 29.05 12.98 -3.48
CA LYS A 443 29.60 13.35 -4.79
C LYS A 443 30.72 14.37 -4.57
N LYS A 444 31.74 14.42 -5.46
CA LYS A 444 32.74 15.51 -5.51
C LYS A 444 32.08 16.82 -5.96
N THR A 445 31.06 17.24 -5.25
CA THR A 445 30.27 18.44 -5.45
C THR A 445 30.75 19.44 -4.45
N GLU A 446 31.22 20.59 -4.94
CA GLU A 446 31.47 21.74 -4.09
C GLU A 446 30.10 22.25 -3.62
N PHE A 447 29.92 22.30 -2.31
CA PHE A 447 28.81 23.00 -1.69
C PHE A 447 29.30 24.35 -1.21
N ASP A 448 28.54 25.38 -1.55
CA ASP A 448 28.70 26.70 -0.95
C ASP A 448 27.51 26.92 0.00
N ASN A 449 27.79 27.00 1.29
CA ASN A 449 26.80 27.11 2.37
C ASN A 449 26.95 28.41 3.18
N GLY A 450 27.37 29.50 2.53
CA GLY A 450 27.48 30.81 3.18
C GLY A 450 28.38 31.83 2.46
N GLY A 451 28.95 31.47 1.32
CA GLY A 451 29.72 32.34 0.45
C GLY A 451 28.86 33.31 -0.36
N GLU A 452 29.55 34.19 -1.09
CA GLU A 452 28.92 35.25 -1.88
C GLU A 452 27.93 34.71 -2.92
N GLY A 453 28.19 33.51 -3.47
CA GLY A 453 27.28 32.86 -4.42
C GLY A 453 25.97 32.40 -3.77
N PHE A 454 26.05 31.77 -2.60
CA PHE A 454 24.88 31.35 -1.82
C PHE A 454 23.98 32.52 -1.46
N ASN A 455 24.56 33.62 -0.95
CA ASN A 455 23.80 34.80 -0.55
C ASN A 455 23.10 35.47 -1.74
N LYS A 456 23.76 35.59 -2.90
CA LYS A 456 23.14 36.11 -4.13
C LYS A 456 21.95 35.29 -4.60
N VAL A 457 22.04 33.95 -4.48
CA VAL A 457 20.91 33.07 -4.81
C VAL A 457 19.73 33.32 -3.88
N LEU A 458 19.98 33.43 -2.57
CA LEU A 458 18.92 33.71 -1.59
C LEU A 458 18.25 35.08 -1.83
N GLU A 459 19.02 36.12 -2.12
CA GLU A 459 18.50 37.45 -2.45
C GLU A 459 17.59 37.39 -3.68
N SER A 460 18.03 36.74 -4.76
CA SER A 460 17.23 36.56 -5.98
C SER A 460 15.93 35.78 -5.70
N LEU A 461 15.98 34.72 -4.90
CA LEU A 461 14.79 33.94 -4.54
C LEU A 461 13.82 34.75 -3.69
N ALA A 462 14.32 35.60 -2.78
CA ALA A 462 13.50 36.46 -1.96
C ALA A 462 12.74 37.49 -2.81
N GLU A 463 13.38 38.09 -3.81
CA GLU A 463 12.73 39.00 -4.77
C GLU A 463 11.64 38.31 -5.57
N ASP A 464 11.93 37.12 -6.14
CA ASP A 464 10.96 36.32 -6.89
C ASP A 464 9.74 35.95 -6.03
N LYS A 465 9.99 35.56 -4.78
CA LYS A 465 8.95 35.19 -3.81
C LYS A 465 8.04 36.37 -3.48
N ILE A 466 8.61 37.57 -3.25
CA ILE A 466 7.83 38.80 -3.02
C ILE A 466 6.91 39.09 -4.22
N GLY A 467 7.43 38.96 -5.45
CA GLY A 467 6.64 39.14 -6.67
C GLY A 467 5.47 38.15 -6.77
N LEU A 468 5.72 36.88 -6.42
CA LEU A 468 4.72 35.81 -6.47
C LEU A 468 3.65 35.97 -5.38
N GLU A 469 4.03 36.37 -4.17
CA GLU A 469 3.11 36.70 -3.07
C GLU A 469 2.25 37.93 -3.36
N ALA A 470 2.83 38.98 -3.97
CA ALA A 470 2.11 40.17 -4.39
C ALA A 470 1.05 39.83 -5.45
N THR A 471 1.40 38.98 -6.42
CA THR A 471 0.49 38.49 -7.46
C THR A 471 -0.66 37.67 -6.86
N ALA A 472 -0.36 36.80 -5.90
CA ALA A 472 -1.37 35.98 -5.24
C ALA A 472 -2.31 36.80 -4.32
N LYS A 473 -1.80 37.85 -3.63
CA LYS A 473 -2.65 38.80 -2.89
C LYS A 473 -3.60 39.58 -3.82
N LYS A 474 -3.13 39.99 -5.01
CA LYS A 474 -3.94 40.69 -6.02
C LYS A 474 -5.08 39.82 -6.57
N ASN A 475 -4.91 38.50 -6.56
CA ASN A 475 -5.90 37.51 -7.00
C ASN A 475 -6.79 36.96 -5.88
N ASN A 476 -6.87 37.63 -4.72
CA ASN A 476 -7.72 37.24 -3.57
C ASN A 476 -7.46 35.81 -3.02
N ILE A 477 -6.24 35.29 -3.21
CA ILE A 477 -5.82 34.00 -2.66
C ILE A 477 -5.44 34.17 -1.18
N LYS A 478 -6.07 33.39 -0.28
CA LYS A 478 -5.64 33.29 1.14
C LYS A 478 -4.31 32.53 1.23
N ILE A 479 -3.19 33.24 1.21
CA ILE A 479 -1.85 32.72 1.50
C ILE A 479 -1.64 32.72 3.01
N ARG A 480 -1.18 31.61 3.59
CA ARG A 480 -0.67 31.63 4.98
C ARG A 480 0.76 32.17 4.93
N ALA A 481 0.92 33.47 5.14
CA ALA A 481 2.23 34.05 5.39
C ALA A 481 2.69 33.61 6.79
N ARG A 482 3.60 32.64 6.87
CA ARG A 482 4.41 32.45 8.07
C ARG A 482 5.58 33.44 7.97
N ASN A 483 5.29 34.72 8.24
CA ASN A 483 6.32 35.75 8.35
C ASN A 483 7.09 35.51 9.66
N LYS A 484 8.08 34.62 9.63
CA LYS A 484 9.10 34.51 10.67
C LYS A 484 10.44 34.02 10.12
N SER A 485 10.81 34.39 8.89
CA SER A 485 12.15 34.10 8.38
C SER A 485 12.48 35.11 7.28
N PHE A 486 13.34 36.09 7.60
CA PHE A 486 14.28 36.77 6.69
C PHE A 486 14.95 37.99 7.35
N LYS A 487 14.35 38.57 8.39
CA LYS A 487 14.94 39.72 9.10
C LYS A 487 16.09 39.37 10.07
N LEU A 488 16.51 38.10 10.16
CA LEU A 488 17.51 37.64 11.14
C LEU A 488 18.83 37.09 10.55
N ILE A 489 19.03 37.07 9.23
CA ILE A 489 20.25 36.45 8.63
C ILE A 489 21.26 37.49 8.09
N MET A 490 21.08 38.78 8.41
CA MET A 490 22.10 39.81 8.14
C MET A 490 22.13 40.83 9.28
N LYS A 491 22.48 40.41 10.49
CA LYS A 491 23.16 41.30 11.42
C LYS A 491 24.58 40.77 11.54
N ASP A 492 25.57 41.60 11.19
CA ASP A 492 26.96 41.36 11.58
C ASP A 492 26.94 40.97 13.05
N LYS A 493 27.43 39.79 13.41
CA LYS A 493 27.49 39.39 14.81
C LYS A 493 28.43 40.37 15.54
N ARG A 494 27.99 40.89 16.68
CA ARG A 494 28.70 41.95 17.43
C ARG A 494 28.93 41.54 18.88
N SER A 495 29.71 42.36 19.58
CA SER A 495 29.84 42.29 21.04
C SER A 495 28.48 42.51 21.72
N ILE A 496 28.32 42.00 22.93
CA ILE A 496 27.07 42.13 23.71
C ILE A 496 26.75 43.61 23.96
N ILE A 497 27.77 44.44 24.17
CA ILE A 497 27.56 45.86 24.44
C ILE A 497 27.05 46.64 23.21
N ASP A 498 27.52 46.29 22.01
CA ASP A 498 27.04 46.92 20.77
C ASP A 498 25.59 46.50 20.50
N LEU A 499 25.26 45.22 20.74
CA LEU A 499 23.88 44.72 20.63
C LEU A 499 22.92 45.44 21.58
N LEU A 500 23.35 45.71 22.81
CA LEU A 500 22.53 46.48 23.75
C LEU A 500 22.39 47.95 23.35
N ARG A 501 23.44 48.59 22.81
CA ARG A 501 23.36 49.99 22.34
C ARG A 501 22.46 50.18 21.13
N GLU A 502 22.37 49.16 20.28
CA GLU A 502 21.51 49.15 19.10
C GLU A 502 20.08 48.70 19.40
N SER A 503 19.84 48.13 20.58
CA SER A 503 18.50 47.76 21.02
C SER A 503 17.67 49.01 21.33
N PRO A 504 16.41 49.12 20.85
CA PRO A 504 15.57 50.30 21.05
C PRO A 504 15.45 50.77 22.51
N ASP A 505 15.48 49.83 23.47
CA ASP A 505 15.32 50.10 24.90
C ASP A 505 16.60 49.90 25.72
N GLY A 506 17.74 49.76 25.03
CA GLY A 506 19.02 49.44 25.67
C GLY A 506 19.05 48.07 26.33
N ALA A 507 18.09 47.18 26.01
CA ALA A 507 17.84 45.93 26.71
C ALA A 507 17.61 44.76 25.74
N LEU A 508 18.08 43.57 26.12
CA LEU A 508 17.86 42.30 25.40
C LEU A 508 17.72 41.16 26.42
N THR A 509 16.95 40.13 26.09
CA THR A 509 17.04 38.88 26.85
C THR A 509 18.42 38.25 26.66
N VAL A 510 18.87 37.47 27.64
CA VAL A 510 20.16 36.75 27.54
C VAL A 510 20.18 35.83 26.32
N GLU A 511 19.05 35.21 25.97
CA GLU A 511 18.93 34.34 24.81
C GLU A 511 19.04 35.12 23.48
N GLU A 512 18.37 36.27 23.37
CA GLU A 512 18.48 37.14 22.19
C GLU A 512 19.87 37.74 22.02
N ALA A 513 20.52 38.11 23.13
CA ALA A 513 21.89 38.59 23.14
C ALA A 513 22.87 37.48 22.74
N TRP A 514 22.68 36.26 23.24
CA TRP A 514 23.49 35.10 22.88
C TRP A 514 23.40 34.79 21.39
N GLN A 515 22.19 34.65 20.84
CA GLN A 515 21.96 34.30 19.45
C GLN A 515 22.48 35.33 18.45
N GLN A 516 22.52 36.61 18.84
CA GLN A 516 23.02 37.71 18.00
C GLN A 516 24.50 38.04 18.24
N SER A 517 25.14 37.43 19.24
CA SER A 517 26.54 37.70 19.58
C SER A 517 27.53 37.02 18.63
N GLU A 518 28.73 37.58 18.52
CA GLU A 518 29.87 36.97 17.81
C GLU A 518 30.28 35.60 18.39
N TYR A 519 29.93 35.33 19.64
CA TYR A 519 30.26 34.07 20.32
C TYR A 519 29.34 32.90 19.95
N TYR A 520 28.17 33.16 19.33
CA TYR A 520 27.20 32.12 19.00
C TYR A 520 27.76 31.06 18.04
N GLU A 521 28.65 31.47 17.13
CA GLU A 521 29.28 30.56 16.15
C GLU A 521 30.30 29.60 16.76
N HIS A 522 30.79 29.90 17.97
CA HIS A 522 31.81 29.14 18.68
C HIS A 522 31.23 28.42 19.92
N TRP A 523 29.93 28.11 19.90
CA TRP A 523 29.22 27.50 21.04
C TRP A 523 29.75 26.12 21.43
N GLU A 524 30.35 25.38 20.50
CA GLU A 524 30.96 24.06 20.72
C GLU A 524 32.36 24.13 21.35
N THR A 525 32.98 25.32 21.40
CA THR A 525 34.30 25.55 22.02
C THR A 525 34.19 26.42 23.27
N ASP A 526 34.53 27.69 23.15
CA ASP A 526 34.71 28.67 24.22
C ASP A 526 33.71 29.84 24.12
N GLY A 527 32.79 29.80 23.14
CA GLY A 527 31.80 30.85 22.91
C GLY A 527 30.96 31.15 24.15
N TYR A 528 30.47 30.12 24.85
CA TYR A 528 29.70 30.32 26.09
C TYR A 528 30.52 31.02 27.18
N GLU A 529 31.77 30.61 27.38
CA GLU A 529 32.65 31.23 28.39
C GLU A 529 32.98 32.67 28.02
N ASN A 530 33.27 32.95 26.76
CA ASN A 530 33.61 34.29 26.28
C ASN A 530 32.41 35.24 26.35
N PHE A 531 31.20 34.75 26.05
CA PHE A 531 29.96 35.51 26.22
C PHE A 531 29.74 35.94 27.67
N PHE A 532 29.85 35.02 28.64
CA PHE A 532 29.74 35.39 30.04
C PHE A 532 30.89 36.28 30.50
N ARG A 533 32.12 36.06 29.99
CA ARG A 533 33.29 36.87 30.32
C ARG A 533 33.15 38.32 29.86
N GLU A 534 32.52 38.57 28.71
CA GLU A 534 32.22 39.94 28.27
C GLU A 534 31.21 40.61 29.22
N ILE A 535 30.12 39.92 29.57
CA ILE A 535 29.12 40.44 30.54
C ILE A 535 29.79 40.74 31.88
N GLU A 536 30.67 39.85 32.35
CA GLU A 536 31.38 40.04 33.61
C GLU A 536 32.39 41.19 33.56
N GLY A 537 33.14 41.32 32.45
CA GLY A 537 34.07 42.42 32.22
C GLY A 537 33.40 43.78 32.10
N LYS A 538 32.07 43.80 31.87
CA LYS A 538 31.24 45.00 31.67
C LYS A 538 30.18 45.21 32.74
N LYS A 539 30.35 44.62 33.94
CA LYS A 539 29.41 44.75 35.09
C LYS A 539 29.09 46.19 35.52
N THR A 540 29.95 47.16 35.20
CA THR A 540 29.70 48.60 35.47
C THR A 540 28.84 49.28 34.40
N GLU A 541 28.65 48.64 33.24
CA GLU A 541 27.89 49.16 32.09
C GLU A 541 26.60 48.37 31.86
N ILE A 542 26.50 47.12 32.34
CA ILE A 542 25.37 46.22 32.12
C ILE A 542 24.71 45.84 33.45
N LYS A 543 23.41 46.10 33.56
CA LYS A 543 22.55 45.63 34.65
C LYS A 543 21.83 44.35 34.22
N ILE A 544 21.88 43.33 35.07
CA ILE A 544 21.15 42.06 34.88
C ILE A 544 19.89 42.10 35.74
N SER A 545 18.73 41.85 35.14
CA SER A 545 17.44 41.75 35.83
C SER A 545 16.74 40.43 35.51
N ARG A 546 15.99 39.90 36.48
CA ARG A 546 15.15 38.70 36.32
C ARG A 546 13.68 39.09 36.33
N SER A 547 12.85 38.37 35.57
CA SER A 547 11.39 38.45 35.67
C SER A 547 10.89 37.92 37.02
N ASP A 548 9.68 38.32 37.43
CA ASP A 548 9.08 37.96 38.72
C ASP A 548 8.88 36.45 38.92
N ASP A 549 8.80 35.69 37.83
CA ASP A 549 8.68 34.22 37.80
C ASP A 549 10.03 33.51 37.58
N GLU A 550 11.15 34.26 37.60
CA GLU A 550 12.53 33.84 37.31
C GLU A 550 12.75 33.16 35.95
N SER A 551 11.75 33.15 35.05
CA SER A 551 11.82 32.42 33.78
C SER A 551 12.64 33.15 32.70
N VAL A 552 12.85 34.47 32.84
CA VAL A 552 13.56 35.30 31.85
C VAL A 552 14.63 36.16 32.52
N ILE A 553 15.84 36.13 31.97
CA ILE A 553 16.96 36.99 32.36
C ILE A 553 17.19 38.03 31.26
N THR A 554 17.24 39.31 31.65
CA THR A 554 17.42 40.45 30.75
C THR A 554 18.72 41.19 31.08
N LEU A 555 19.48 41.56 30.04
CA LEU A 555 20.63 42.45 30.09
C LEU A 555 20.18 43.84 29.67
N LYS A 556 20.54 44.89 30.44
CA LYS A 556 20.19 46.28 30.13
C LYS A 556 21.38 47.21 30.37
N LEU A 557 21.60 48.18 29.48
CA LEU A 557 22.60 49.23 29.69
C LEU A 557 22.25 50.09 30.90
N ILE A 558 23.28 50.40 31.71
CA ILE A 558 23.17 51.36 32.80
C ILE A 558 23.29 52.76 32.18
N GLU A 559 22.22 53.54 32.22
CA GLU A 559 22.25 54.96 31.83
C GLU A 559 23.12 55.73 32.83
N ASN A 560 24.22 56.32 32.36
CA ASN A 560 24.96 57.30 33.16
C ASN A 560 24.13 58.58 33.17
N GLU A 561 23.49 58.91 34.30
CA GLU A 561 22.98 60.25 34.55
C GLU A 561 24.18 61.22 34.56
N ASN A 562 24.30 62.02 33.49
CA ASN A 562 25.12 63.23 33.43
C ASN A 562 24.24 64.40 33.04
#